data_AF-A0A9Q5I4W1-F1
#
_entry.id   AF-A0A9Q5I4W1-F1
#
_cell.length_a   1.000
_cell.length_b   1.000
_cell.length_c   1.000
_cell.angle_alpha   90.00
_cell.angle_beta   90.00
_cell.angle_gamma   90.00
#
_symmetry.space_group_name_H-M   'P 1'
#
loop_
_entity.id
_entity.type
_entity.pdbx_description
1 polymer ?
#
loop_
_entity_poly.entity_id
_entity_poly.type
_entity_poly.pdbx_seq_one_letter_code
_entity_poly.pdbx_strand_id
1 'polypeptide(L)'
;MPEVLSLPYYPKNPGGPYPSVSSSVVTMPKRRDGTLPCPLEHEKILEYIELFGTAASNAVHRAEFDGVEIQTAHGYLLDQFL
;
A
#
# COMPACT_ATOMS: atom_id res chain seq x y z
N MET A 1 15.34 0.25 -2.30
CA MET A 1 13.86 0.19 -2.23
C MET A 1 13.51 -0.76 -1.10
N PRO A 2 12.54 -0.42 -0.23
CA PRO A 2 12.08 -1.30 0.85
C PRO A 2 11.60 -2.64 0.27
N GLU A 3 11.89 -3.75 0.96
CA GLU A 3 11.57 -5.10 0.47
C GLU A 3 10.06 -5.29 0.23
N VAL A 4 9.23 -4.74 1.12
CA VAL A 4 7.76 -4.77 1.01
C VAL A 4 7.22 -4.13 -0.27
N LEU A 5 7.98 -3.23 -0.90
CA LEU A 5 7.61 -2.62 -2.18
C LEU A 5 8.16 -3.38 -3.39
N SER A 6 9.07 -4.34 -3.19
CA SER A 6 9.78 -5.03 -4.29
C SER A 6 9.50 -6.53 -4.37
N LEU A 7 8.41 -7.02 -3.77
CA LEU A 7 8.10 -8.45 -3.70
C LEU A 7 7.93 -9.08 -5.11
N PRO A 8 8.92 -9.81 -5.64
CA PRO A 8 9.01 -10.13 -7.07
C PRO A 8 8.08 -11.26 -7.51
N TYR A 9 7.68 -12.12 -6.56
CA TYR A 9 6.79 -13.26 -6.80
C TYR A 9 5.30 -12.93 -6.61
N TYR A 10 4.98 -11.68 -6.24
CA TYR A 10 3.60 -11.27 -6.00
C TYR A 10 2.92 -10.75 -7.26
N PRO A 11 1.60 -10.99 -7.40
CA PRO A 11 0.82 -10.31 -8.44
C PRO A 11 1.01 -8.81 -8.32
N LYS A 12 1.30 -8.13 -9.44
CA LYS A 12 1.51 -6.69 -9.45
C LYS A 12 0.19 -5.93 -9.45
N ASN A 13 0.19 -4.73 -8.89
CA ASN A 13 -0.95 -3.83 -9.01
C ASN A 13 -1.11 -3.35 -10.46
N PRO A 14 -2.34 -3.27 -11.00
CA PRO A 14 -2.55 -2.78 -12.35
C PRO A 14 -2.13 -1.31 -12.41
N GLY A 15 -1.13 -0.99 -13.23
CA GLY A 15 -0.62 0.38 -13.40
C GLY A 15 0.58 0.76 -12.52
N GLY A 16 1.18 -0.19 -11.78
CA GLY A 16 2.39 0.08 -10.99
C GLY A 16 3.37 -1.10 -10.92
N PRO A 17 4.65 -0.85 -10.59
CA PRO A 17 5.64 -1.91 -10.42
C PRO A 17 5.46 -2.70 -9.10
N TYR A 18 4.63 -2.20 -8.18
CA TYR A 18 4.49 -2.67 -6.81
C TYR A 18 3.55 -3.89 -6.68
N PRO A 19 3.76 -4.74 -5.66
CA PRO A 19 2.89 -5.87 -5.39
C PRO A 19 1.46 -5.43 -5.04
N SER A 20 0.50 -6.29 -5.38
CA SER A 20 -0.91 -6.18 -5.05
C SER A 20 -1.15 -6.71 -3.65
N VAL A 21 -1.20 -5.81 -2.67
CA VAL A 21 -1.47 -6.12 -1.27
C VAL A 21 -2.88 -5.66 -0.84
N SER A 22 -3.42 -6.25 0.23
CA SER A 22 -4.74 -5.98 0.78
C SER A 22 -4.84 -6.37 2.26
N SER A 23 -6.00 -6.10 2.89
CA SER A 23 -6.35 -6.56 4.24
C SER A 23 -6.76 -8.04 4.29
N SER A 24 -7.11 -8.65 3.15
CA SER A 24 -7.57 -10.03 3.07
C SER A 24 -7.32 -10.64 1.70
N VAL A 25 -7.65 -11.92 1.53
CA VAL A 25 -7.64 -12.62 0.23
C VAL A 25 -8.87 -12.35 -0.63
N VAL A 26 -9.75 -11.43 -0.22
CA VAL A 26 -10.99 -11.14 -0.96
C VAL A 26 -10.66 -10.35 -2.23
N THR A 27 -11.20 -10.78 -3.37
CA THR A 27 -11.03 -10.06 -4.63
C THR A 27 -11.79 -8.74 -4.60
N MET A 28 -11.18 -7.66 -5.11
CA MET A 28 -11.93 -6.43 -5.28
C MET A 28 -12.94 -6.58 -6.43
N PRO A 29 -14.22 -6.19 -6.26
CA PRO A 29 -15.27 -6.40 -7.27
C PRO A 29 -14.95 -5.79 -8.64
N LYS A 30 -14.17 -4.71 -8.67
CA LYS A 30 -13.78 -4.00 -9.90
C LYS A 30 -12.55 -4.62 -10.60
N ARG A 31 -11.84 -5.56 -9.96
CA ARG A 31 -10.66 -6.24 -10.53
C ARG A 31 -11.14 -7.42 -11.38
N ARG A 32 -10.99 -7.29 -12.71
CA ARG A 32 -11.53 -8.27 -13.68
C ARG A 32 -10.58 -9.41 -14.01
N ASP A 33 -9.33 -9.35 -13.57
CA ASP A 33 -8.29 -10.35 -13.83
C ASP A 33 -8.38 -11.56 -12.89
N GLY A 34 -9.25 -11.51 -11.88
CA GLY A 34 -9.42 -12.59 -10.90
C GLY A 34 -8.22 -12.78 -9.98
N THR A 35 -7.23 -11.89 -10.06
CA THR A 35 -6.00 -11.97 -9.28
C THR A 35 -6.28 -11.67 -7.81
N LEU A 36 -6.07 -12.66 -6.96
CA LEU A 36 -6.18 -12.51 -5.51
C LEU A 36 -5.09 -11.55 -5.01
N PRO A 37 -5.45 -10.56 -4.18
CA PRO A 37 -4.45 -9.73 -3.52
C PRO A 37 -3.73 -10.52 -2.42
N CYS A 38 -2.53 -10.07 -2.07
CA CYS A 38 -1.81 -10.58 -0.92
C CYS A 38 -2.34 -9.96 0.38
N PRO A 39 -2.85 -10.75 1.34
CA PRO A 39 -3.16 -10.25 2.66
C PRO A 39 -1.86 -9.85 3.38
N LEU A 40 -1.82 -8.66 3.96
CA LEU A 40 -0.67 -8.23 4.75
C LEU A 40 -0.58 -8.97 6.08
N GLU A 41 0.61 -9.49 6.38
CA GLU A 41 0.98 -9.98 7.71
C GLU A 41 1.28 -8.81 8.65
N HIS A 42 1.21 -9.06 9.97
CA HIS A 42 1.38 -8.02 10.99
C HIS A 42 2.71 -7.28 10.87
N GLU A 43 3.80 -8.02 10.64
CA GLU A 43 5.15 -7.50 10.48
C GLU A 43 5.23 -6.55 9.26
N LYS A 44 4.53 -6.90 8.17
CA LYS A 44 4.46 -6.04 6.97
C LYS A 44 3.63 -4.80 7.20
N ILE A 45 2.56 -4.87 8.01
CA ILE A 45 1.80 -3.67 8.40
C ILE A 45 2.71 -2.68 9.14
N LEU A 46 3.56 -3.16 10.05
CA LEU A 46 4.53 -2.31 10.74
C LEU A 46 5.53 -1.66 9.77
N GLU A 47 6.01 -2.40 8.76
CA GLU A 47 6.84 -1.83 7.69
C GLU A 47 6.10 -0.73 6.90
N TYR A 48 4.81 -0.91 6.58
CA TYR A 48 4.01 0.13 5.92
C TYR A 48 3.87 1.39 6.78
N ILE A 49 3.70 1.27 8.09
CA ILE A 49 3.64 2.42 9.02
C ILE A 49 4.93 3.25 8.93
N GLU A 50 6.10 2.59 8.96
CA GLU A 50 7.40 3.26 8.81
C GLU A 50 7.55 3.92 7.44
N LEU A 51 7.00 3.31 6.37
CA LEU A 51 7.00 3.90 5.04
C LEU A 51 6.12 5.13 4.94
N PHE A 52 4.93 5.14 5.56
CA PHE A 52 4.11 6.34 5.66
C PHE A 52 4.84 7.46 6.42
N GLY A 53 5.50 7.14 7.53
CA GLY A 53 6.33 8.09 8.28
C GLY A 53 7.48 8.66 7.46
N THR A 54 8.20 7.80 6.73
CA THR A 54 9.28 8.21 5.83
C THR A 54 8.77 9.11 4.70
N ALA A 55 7.64 8.75 4.09
CA ALA A 55 7.02 9.54 3.04
C ALA A 55 6.58 10.93 3.55
N ALA A 56 5.96 10.98 4.73
CA ALA A 56 5.56 12.23 5.38
C ALA A 56 6.77 13.12 5.72
N SER A 57 7.83 12.55 6.28
CA SER A 57 9.07 13.27 6.58
C SER A 57 9.72 13.83 5.31
N ASN A 58 9.77 13.05 4.23
CA ASN A 58 10.27 13.52 2.95
C ASN A 58 9.41 14.65 2.38
N ALA A 59 8.08 14.51 2.44
CA ALA A 59 7.13 15.52 1.99
C ALA A 59 7.33 16.87 2.70
N VAL A 60 7.36 16.86 4.03
CA VAL A 60 7.46 18.10 4.83
C VAL A 60 8.88 18.67 4.83
N HIS A 61 9.89 17.85 5.12
CA HIS A 61 11.24 18.35 5.39
C HIS A 61 12.14 18.41 4.15
N ARG A 62 11.85 17.65 3.09
CA ARG A 62 12.67 17.64 1.86
C ARG A 62 11.98 18.30 0.67
N ALA A 63 10.66 18.18 0.58
CA ALA A 63 9.87 18.78 -0.49
C ALA A 63 9.11 20.05 -0.04
N GLU A 64 9.27 20.46 1.21
CA GLU A 64 8.74 21.73 1.78
C GLU A 64 7.22 21.86 1.70
N PHE A 65 6.48 20.74 1.72
CA PHE A 65 5.03 20.80 1.92
C PHE A 65 4.70 21.22 3.36
N ASP A 66 3.61 21.97 3.54
CA ASP A 66 3.13 22.39 4.86
C ASP A 66 2.65 21.21 5.73
N GLY A 67 2.31 20.09 5.10
CA GLY A 67 1.82 18.90 5.78
C GLY A 67 1.47 17.78 4.80
N VAL A 68 0.89 16.72 5.33
CA VAL A 68 0.40 15.57 4.55
C VAL A 68 -1.00 15.18 4.98
N GLU A 69 -1.77 14.64 4.05
CA GLU A 69 -3.05 13.99 4.31
C GLU A 69 -2.91 12.47 4.06
N ILE A 70 -3.45 11.67 4.97
CA ILE A 70 -3.49 10.20 4.82
C ILE A 70 -4.80 9.84 4.13
N GLN A 71 -4.71 9.27 2.93
CA GLN A 71 -5.89 8.78 2.21
C GLN A 71 -6.40 7.46 2.82
N THR A 72 -7.58 7.50 3.46
CA THR A 72 -8.24 6.39 4.13
C THR A 72 -9.59 5.97 3.50
N ALA A 73 -9.89 6.42 2.29
CA ALA A 73 -11.16 6.19 1.60
C ALA A 73 -10.99 5.55 0.20
N HIS A 74 -12.09 5.47 -0.54
CA HIS A 74 -12.15 5.05 -1.96
C HIS A 74 -11.71 3.60 -2.25
N GLY A 75 -11.70 2.73 -1.24
CA GLY A 75 -11.29 1.34 -1.36
C GLY A 75 -9.78 1.14 -1.44
N TYR A 76 -8.97 2.16 -1.12
CA TYR A 76 -7.52 2.01 -0.98
C TYR A 76 -7.15 1.23 0.27
N LEU A 77 -5.86 0.90 0.42
CA LEU A 77 -5.37 -0.06 1.40
C LEU A 77 -5.94 0.13 2.82
N LEU A 78 -5.95 1.37 3.34
CA LEU A 78 -6.44 1.65 4.69
C LEU A 78 -7.97 1.48 4.81
N ASP A 79 -8.73 1.87 3.78
CA ASP A 79 -10.19 1.69 3.74
C ASP A 79 -10.58 0.20 3.77
N GLN A 80 -9.70 -0.70 3.29
CA GLN A 80 -9.94 -2.14 3.31
C GLN A 80 -9.85 -2.77 4.71
N PHE A 81 -9.28 -2.05 5.69
CA PHE A 81 -9.22 -2.49 7.09
C PHE A 81 -10.36 -1.92 7.95
N LEU A 82 -11.20 -1.03 7.40
CA LEU A 82 -12.31 -0.35 8.08
C LEU A 82 -13.66 -0.97 7.71
#